data_AF-A0A940TR10-F1
#
_entry.id   AF-A0A940TR10-F1
#
_cell.length_a   1.000
_cell.length_b   1.000
_cell.length_c   1.000
_cell.angle_alpha   90.00
_cell.angle_beta   90.00
_cell.angle_gamma   90.00
#
_symmetry.space_group_name_H-M   'P 1'
#
loop_
_entity.id
_entity.type
_entity.pdbx_description
1 polymer ?
#
loop_
_entity_poly.entity_id
_entity_poly.type
_entity_poly.pdbx_seq_one_letter_code
_entity_poly.pdbx_strand_id
1 'polypeptide(L)'
;LLILQHAGRAIQLAEELTGGEIEKNFLEKLSEAQSNLPEMGNGDQVYKRHVKPKWVTNEKVVNHFAISSLFDGGDGEKKIFSYRVEKIRYEKIGEEEDLLVVGQVRVSSEVNPEPKEFLFGLIPSKKAIFRTWVSEFKGSPSFDTLREKALESLGKGREEMSKIFTSLLGNQRFTIQDTFKEERQAILRKLIQKEFDEHCQIYADLFDRTKQVVEAFSREGLEIPYEIRVAAEVTLSNRLFQEINELKKDFKKTKERGAIDRIIEEAREHHYHLNTEKSLLVLNKILREKMNVLQKSKSSDLPGQVEQIEEIKTLLDLVKKWDFEISLEEAQNLMGHILDERVGSLEKGWWEDGATQPFPSNLITLAEKLGFNVERFSKISGPNIPKK
;
A
#
# COMPACT_ATOMS: atom_id res chain seq x y z
N LEU A 1 0.40 -18.62 23.00
CA LEU A 1 -0.62 -17.80 22.29
C LEU A 1 -0.90 -18.25 20.86
N LEU A 2 0.11 -18.48 20.01
CA LEU A 2 -0.10 -18.93 18.62
C LEU A 2 -0.94 -20.22 18.53
N ILE A 3 -0.64 -21.22 19.35
CA ILE A 3 -1.40 -22.48 19.44
C ILE A 3 -2.89 -22.21 19.73
N LEU A 4 -3.19 -21.34 20.69
CA LEU A 4 -4.59 -21.00 21.02
C LEU A 4 -5.28 -20.23 19.89
N GLN A 5 -4.56 -19.45 19.09
CA GLN A 5 -5.13 -18.79 17.91
C GLN A 5 -5.53 -19.79 16.83
N HIS A 6 -4.69 -20.80 16.57
CA HIS A 6 -5.05 -21.88 15.65
C HIS A 6 -6.23 -22.71 16.19
N ALA A 7 -6.23 -23.04 17.49
CA ALA A 7 -7.36 -23.72 18.12
C ALA A 7 -8.65 -22.89 18.00
N GLY A 8 -8.59 -21.59 18.28
CA GLY A 8 -9.72 -20.69 18.13
C GLY A 8 -10.25 -20.62 16.69
N ARG A 9 -9.36 -20.62 15.68
CA ARG A 9 -9.79 -20.67 14.27
C ARG A 9 -10.44 -22.01 13.90
N ALA A 10 -9.90 -23.13 14.40
CA ALA A 10 -10.48 -24.45 14.17
C ALA A 10 -11.89 -24.56 14.80
N ILE A 11 -12.05 -24.05 16.04
CA ILE A 11 -13.34 -23.96 16.73
C ILE A 11 -14.31 -23.13 15.90
N GLN A 12 -13.91 -21.91 15.50
CA GLN A 12 -14.76 -21.02 14.71
C GLN A 12 -15.28 -21.71 13.43
N LEU A 13 -14.39 -22.35 12.65
CA LEU A 13 -14.77 -23.05 11.42
C LEU A 13 -15.69 -24.24 11.70
N ALA A 14 -15.43 -25.00 12.77
CA ALA A 14 -16.26 -26.14 13.12
C ALA A 14 -17.66 -25.71 13.57
N GLU A 15 -17.78 -24.63 14.34
CA GLU A 15 -19.08 -24.09 14.75
C GLU A 15 -19.85 -23.48 13.57
N GLU A 16 -19.16 -22.80 12.64
CA GLU A 16 -19.78 -22.27 11.41
C GLU A 16 -20.39 -23.39 10.55
N LEU A 17 -19.80 -24.60 10.53
CA LEU A 17 -20.28 -25.75 9.77
C LEU A 17 -21.33 -26.58 10.52
N THR A 18 -21.23 -26.69 11.84
CA THR A 18 -22.04 -27.63 12.64
C THR A 18 -23.12 -26.98 13.48
N GLY A 19 -23.02 -25.68 13.75
CA GLY A 19 -23.90 -24.95 14.68
C GLY A 19 -23.73 -25.36 16.16
N GLY A 20 -22.70 -26.14 16.50
CA GLY A 20 -22.44 -26.61 17.86
C GLY A 20 -21.81 -25.57 18.79
N GLU A 21 -21.79 -25.84 20.10
CA GLU A 21 -21.13 -25.02 21.14
C GLU A 21 -19.73 -25.58 21.50
N ILE A 22 -18.84 -25.70 20.51
CA ILE A 22 -17.50 -26.28 20.70
C ILE A 22 -16.62 -25.35 21.54
N GLU A 23 -16.73 -24.03 21.36
CA GLU A 23 -15.97 -23.02 22.10
C GLU A 23 -16.22 -23.13 23.60
N LYS A 24 -17.48 -23.30 24.00
CA LYS A 24 -17.87 -23.39 25.41
C LYS A 24 -17.18 -24.56 26.11
N ASN A 25 -17.28 -25.76 25.54
CA ASN A 25 -16.64 -26.95 26.08
C ASN A 25 -15.10 -26.84 26.09
N PHE A 26 -14.52 -26.15 25.10
CA PHE A 26 -13.09 -25.88 25.05
C PHE A 26 -12.66 -24.92 26.17
N LEU A 27 -13.41 -23.85 26.41
CA LEU A 27 -13.11 -22.87 27.45
C LEU A 27 -13.24 -23.44 28.87
N GLU A 28 -14.22 -24.33 29.09
CA GLU A 28 -14.36 -25.04 30.37
C GLU A 28 -13.07 -25.79 30.72
N LYS A 29 -12.55 -26.60 29.78
CA LYS A 29 -11.28 -27.31 29.96
C LYS A 29 -10.09 -26.37 30.07
N LEU A 30 -10.06 -25.32 29.25
CA LEU A 30 -8.94 -24.37 29.23
C LEU A 30 -8.87 -23.54 30.52
N SER A 31 -9.98 -23.36 31.23
CA SER A 31 -10.03 -22.64 32.51
C SER A 31 -9.24 -23.31 33.64
N GLU A 32 -8.98 -24.61 33.54
CA GLU A 32 -8.17 -25.38 34.50
C GLU A 32 -6.67 -25.04 34.41
N ALA A 33 -6.21 -24.53 33.27
CA ALA A 33 -4.82 -24.14 33.07
C ALA A 33 -4.56 -22.74 33.68
N GLN A 34 -3.79 -22.69 34.77
CA GLN A 34 -3.37 -21.43 35.38
C GLN A 34 -2.16 -20.82 34.67
N SER A 35 -2.15 -19.50 34.48
CA SER A 35 -0.98 -18.79 33.98
C SER A 35 0.11 -18.69 35.05
N ASN A 36 1.35 -18.70 34.62
CA ASN A 36 2.51 -18.34 35.43
C ASN A 36 2.59 -16.83 35.75
N LEU A 37 1.78 -16.00 35.09
CA LEU A 37 1.66 -14.57 35.33
C LEU A 37 0.31 -14.26 36.01
N PRO A 38 0.28 -13.79 37.27
CA PRO A 38 -0.96 -13.56 38.02
C PRO A 38 -1.95 -12.62 37.30
N GLU A 39 -1.45 -11.60 36.60
CA GLU A 39 -2.26 -10.63 35.85
C GLU A 39 -2.97 -11.21 34.61
N MET A 40 -2.50 -12.37 34.14
CA MET A 40 -3.10 -13.10 33.01
C MET A 40 -4.18 -14.08 33.46
N GLY A 41 -4.15 -14.50 34.73
CA GLY A 41 -5.14 -15.39 35.33
C GLY A 41 -5.13 -16.80 34.73
N ASN A 42 -6.27 -17.32 34.27
CA ASN A 42 -6.37 -18.68 33.72
C ASN A 42 -6.47 -18.73 32.18
N GLY A 43 -6.43 -19.93 31.61
CA GLY A 43 -6.45 -20.14 30.17
C GLY A 43 -7.70 -19.60 29.48
N ASP A 44 -8.87 -19.65 30.12
CA ASP A 44 -10.11 -19.02 29.63
C ASP A 44 -9.93 -17.50 29.50
N GLN A 45 -9.42 -16.84 30.55
CA GLN A 45 -9.17 -15.40 30.54
C GLN A 45 -8.13 -15.01 29.48
N VAL A 46 -7.05 -15.80 29.34
CA VAL A 46 -6.05 -15.60 28.28
C VAL A 46 -6.68 -15.73 26.90
N TYR A 47 -7.54 -16.74 26.70
CA TYR A 47 -8.22 -16.94 25.42
C TYR A 47 -9.17 -15.78 25.10
N LYS A 48 -10.06 -15.41 26.03
CA LYS A 48 -11.00 -14.30 25.85
C LYS A 48 -10.29 -12.96 25.61
N ARG A 49 -9.14 -12.73 26.24
CA ARG A 49 -8.38 -11.47 26.13
C ARG A 49 -7.51 -11.40 24.87
N HIS A 50 -6.88 -12.51 24.46
CA HIS A 50 -5.83 -12.47 23.43
C HIS A 50 -6.13 -13.28 22.16
N VAL A 51 -7.12 -14.17 22.20
CA VAL A 51 -7.46 -15.07 21.09
C VAL A 51 -8.77 -14.66 20.45
N LYS A 52 -9.86 -14.61 21.22
CA LYS A 52 -11.21 -14.27 20.73
C LYS A 52 -11.26 -12.93 19.96
N PRO A 53 -10.58 -11.85 20.40
CA PRO A 53 -10.55 -10.58 19.65
C PRO A 53 -9.84 -10.67 18.30
N LYS A 54 -9.08 -11.74 18.02
CA LYS A 54 -8.40 -11.96 16.74
C LYS A 54 -9.21 -12.80 15.75
N TRP A 55 -10.37 -13.31 16.17
CA TRP A 55 -11.28 -14.02 15.26
C TRP A 55 -11.68 -13.13 14.09
N VAL A 56 -11.68 -13.69 12.89
CA VAL A 56 -12.10 -13.01 11.68
C VAL A 56 -13.56 -13.36 11.44
N THR A 57 -14.46 -12.42 11.73
CA THR A 57 -15.90 -12.57 11.52
C THR A 57 -16.37 -11.70 10.35
N ASN A 58 -17.51 -12.02 9.76
CA ASN A 58 -18.08 -11.22 8.67
C ASN A 58 -18.31 -9.76 9.10
N GLU A 59 -18.70 -9.52 10.35
CA GLU A 59 -18.91 -8.18 10.87
C GLU A 59 -17.61 -7.37 10.93
N LYS A 60 -16.47 -8.00 11.22
CA LYS A 60 -15.16 -7.34 11.14
C LYS A 60 -14.74 -7.06 9.71
N VAL A 61 -15.07 -7.95 8.77
CA VAL A 61 -14.88 -7.73 7.34
C VAL A 61 -15.70 -6.51 6.88
N VAL A 62 -16.96 -6.41 7.29
CA VAL A 62 -17.84 -5.26 7.02
C VAL A 62 -17.31 -4.00 7.69
N ASN A 63 -16.86 -4.04 8.94
CA ASN A 63 -16.25 -2.90 9.62
C ASN A 63 -14.99 -2.41 8.88
N HIS A 64 -14.16 -3.34 8.43
CA HIS A 64 -12.99 -3.03 7.62
C HIS A 64 -13.41 -2.35 6.30
N PHE A 65 -14.40 -2.89 5.59
CA PHE A 65 -14.95 -2.28 4.38
C PHE A 65 -15.52 -0.88 4.66
N ALA A 66 -16.32 -0.72 5.72
CA ALA A 66 -16.94 0.55 6.08
C ALA A 66 -15.89 1.65 6.30
N ILE A 67 -14.83 1.36 7.06
CA ILE A 67 -13.76 2.34 7.32
C ILE A 67 -12.93 2.60 6.05
N SER A 68 -12.57 1.57 5.28
CA SER A 68 -11.78 1.77 4.06
C SER A 68 -12.54 2.52 2.96
N SER A 69 -13.87 2.33 2.90
CA SER A 69 -14.76 3.01 1.94
C SER A 69 -14.76 4.54 2.07
N LEU A 70 -14.34 5.09 3.22
CA LEU A 70 -14.25 6.53 3.43
C LEU A 70 -13.27 7.22 2.46
N PHE A 71 -12.28 6.47 1.95
CA PHE A 71 -11.19 6.99 1.12
C PHE A 71 -11.35 6.70 -0.38
N ASP A 72 -12.10 5.67 -0.75
CA ASP A 72 -12.24 5.21 -2.14
C ASP A 72 -13.71 5.06 -2.58
N GLY A 73 -14.65 5.60 -1.79
CA GLY A 73 -16.09 5.55 -2.07
C GLY A 73 -16.72 4.16 -1.94
N GLY A 74 -15.94 3.15 -1.55
CA GLY A 74 -16.39 1.76 -1.52
C GLY A 74 -16.81 1.24 -2.90
N ASP A 75 -16.29 1.80 -3.98
CA ASP A 75 -16.65 1.41 -5.35
C ASP A 75 -16.13 0.01 -5.70
N GLY A 76 -16.99 -0.77 -6.37
CA GLY A 76 -16.68 -2.12 -6.85
C GLY A 76 -16.73 -3.23 -5.79
N GLU A 77 -16.40 -4.44 -6.23
CA GLU A 77 -16.13 -5.59 -5.35
C GLU A 77 -14.74 -5.40 -4.72
N LYS A 78 -14.66 -5.50 -3.39
CA LYS A 78 -13.38 -5.51 -2.68
C LYS A 78 -13.03 -6.90 -2.18
N LYS A 79 -11.84 -7.37 -2.54
CA LYS A 79 -11.24 -8.55 -1.93
C LYS A 79 -10.52 -8.15 -0.64
N ILE A 80 -10.98 -8.67 0.49
CA ILE A 80 -10.39 -8.48 1.82
C ILE A 80 -9.99 -9.87 2.33
N PHE A 81 -8.71 -10.22 2.18
CA PHE A 81 -8.19 -11.58 2.42
C PHE A 81 -8.97 -12.64 1.61
N SER A 82 -9.54 -13.64 2.30
CA SER A 82 -10.38 -14.70 1.72
C SER A 82 -11.86 -14.34 1.63
N TYR A 83 -12.20 -13.05 1.80
CA TYR A 83 -13.56 -12.54 1.69
C TYR A 83 -13.70 -11.61 0.50
N ARG A 84 -14.86 -11.63 -0.13
CA ARG A 84 -15.28 -10.64 -1.12
C ARG A 84 -16.43 -9.85 -0.54
N VAL A 85 -16.33 -8.53 -0.64
CA VAL A 85 -17.36 -7.60 -0.20
C VAL A 85 -17.86 -6.82 -1.41
N GLU A 86 -19.12 -7.05 -1.76
CA GLU A 86 -19.82 -6.34 -2.82
C GLU A 86 -20.68 -5.24 -2.19
N LYS A 87 -20.49 -4.01 -2.66
CA LYS A 87 -21.34 -2.87 -2.29
C LYS A 87 -22.70 -3.00 -2.98
N ILE A 88 -23.78 -3.10 -2.21
CA ILE A 88 -25.16 -3.06 -2.74
C ILE A 88 -25.69 -1.63 -2.71
N ARG A 89 -25.67 -1.00 -1.52
CA ARG A 89 -26.10 0.38 -1.30
C ARG A 89 -25.12 1.08 -0.38
N TYR A 90 -24.92 2.37 -0.59
CA TYR A 90 -23.98 3.15 0.19
C TYR A 90 -24.35 4.62 0.11
N GLU A 91 -24.35 5.28 1.26
CA GLU A 91 -24.55 6.71 1.33
C GLU A 91 -23.60 7.29 2.38
N LYS A 92 -22.80 8.27 1.94
CA LYS A 92 -21.95 9.09 2.79
C LYS A 92 -22.57 10.47 2.86
N ILE A 93 -22.81 10.95 4.07
CA ILE A 93 -23.50 12.20 4.34
C ILE A 93 -22.60 13.05 5.25
N GLY A 94 -22.50 14.34 4.94
CA GLY A 94 -21.66 15.27 5.70
C GLY A 94 -20.16 15.02 5.55
N GLU A 95 -19.38 15.81 6.28
CA GLU A 95 -17.91 15.73 6.33
C GLU A 95 -17.41 15.90 7.77
N GLU A 96 -16.17 15.48 8.00
CA GLU A 96 -15.43 15.64 9.27
C GLU A 96 -16.25 15.28 10.52
N GLU A 97 -16.68 16.27 11.32
CA GLU A 97 -17.37 16.05 12.58
C GLU A 97 -18.83 15.58 12.44
N ASP A 98 -19.45 15.89 11.30
CA ASP A 98 -20.84 15.55 10.95
C ASP A 98 -20.92 14.35 9.98
N LEU A 99 -19.79 13.71 9.71
CA LEU A 99 -19.70 12.55 8.84
C LEU A 99 -20.59 11.41 9.36
N LEU A 100 -21.38 10.86 8.45
CA LEU A 100 -22.25 9.72 8.66
C LEU A 100 -22.17 8.84 7.42
N VAL A 101 -21.99 7.53 7.62
CA VAL A 101 -22.05 6.57 6.52
C VAL A 101 -23.02 5.46 6.87
N VAL A 102 -23.92 5.14 5.94
CA VAL A 102 -24.76 3.95 6.01
C VAL A 102 -24.57 3.13 4.75
N GLY A 103 -24.60 1.81 4.88
CA GLY A 103 -24.38 0.92 3.75
C GLY A 103 -25.04 -0.44 3.91
N GLN A 104 -25.29 -1.06 2.76
CA GLN A 104 -25.69 -2.45 2.63
C GLN A 104 -24.64 -3.14 1.75
N VAL A 105 -24.08 -4.24 2.25
CA VAL A 105 -23.04 -5.00 1.56
C VAL A 105 -23.37 -6.48 1.56
N ARG A 106 -22.89 -7.18 0.54
CA ARG A 106 -22.88 -8.63 0.47
C ARG A 106 -21.48 -9.13 0.73
N VAL A 107 -21.34 -10.08 1.65
CA VAL A 107 -20.08 -10.70 2.03
C VAL A 107 -20.13 -12.17 1.65
N SER A 108 -19.15 -12.62 0.88
CA SER A 108 -18.93 -14.04 0.58
C SER A 108 -17.52 -14.45 0.99
N SER A 109 -17.38 -15.69 1.45
CA SER A 109 -16.09 -16.28 1.82
C SER A 109 -15.65 -17.26 0.74
N GLU A 110 -14.35 -17.34 0.45
CA GLU A 110 -13.79 -18.39 -0.42
C GLU A 110 -13.98 -19.80 0.19
N VAL A 111 -14.20 -19.88 1.51
CA VAL A 111 -14.42 -21.14 2.24
C VAL A 111 -15.89 -21.51 2.30
N ASN A 112 -16.78 -20.53 2.52
CA ASN A 112 -18.22 -20.71 2.47
C ASN A 112 -18.82 -19.73 1.45
N PRO A 113 -19.19 -20.20 0.25
CA PRO A 113 -19.66 -19.34 -0.82
C PRO A 113 -21.08 -18.83 -0.62
N GLU A 114 -21.82 -19.28 0.40
CA GLU A 114 -23.14 -18.71 0.72
C GLU A 114 -23.01 -17.23 1.12
N PRO A 115 -23.47 -16.29 0.28
CA PRO A 115 -23.32 -14.88 0.55
C PRO A 115 -24.27 -14.45 1.66
N LYS A 116 -23.78 -13.63 2.58
CA LYS A 116 -24.58 -13.00 3.63
C LYS A 116 -24.61 -11.50 3.42
N GLU A 117 -25.78 -10.92 3.59
CA GLU A 117 -25.95 -9.47 3.50
C GLU A 117 -25.86 -8.83 4.87
N PHE A 118 -25.29 -7.63 4.92
CA PHE A 118 -25.10 -6.87 6.15
C PHE A 118 -25.48 -5.41 5.93
N LEU A 119 -26.10 -4.83 6.94
CA LEU A 119 -26.25 -3.39 7.09
C LEU A 119 -25.17 -2.87 8.02
N PHE A 120 -24.64 -1.69 7.71
CA PHE A 120 -23.73 -1.00 8.59
C PHE A 120 -24.02 0.50 8.70
N GLY A 121 -23.63 1.06 9.84
CA GLY A 121 -23.59 2.49 10.10
C GLY A 121 -22.24 2.87 10.69
N LEU A 122 -21.66 3.99 10.26
CA LEU A 122 -20.37 4.49 10.73
C LEU A 122 -20.45 5.98 11.04
N ILE A 123 -19.88 6.37 12.18
CA ILE A 123 -19.72 7.78 12.60
C ILE A 123 -18.33 8.04 13.21
N PRO A 124 -17.83 9.28 13.18
CA PRO A 124 -16.65 9.71 13.93
C PRO A 124 -16.76 9.49 15.44
N SER A 125 -15.63 9.17 16.08
CA SER A 125 -15.53 8.91 17.52
C SER A 125 -14.28 9.57 18.09
N LYS A 126 -14.45 10.42 19.11
CA LYS A 126 -13.31 11.08 19.79
C LYS A 126 -12.32 10.09 20.42
N LYS A 127 -12.79 8.92 20.85
CA LYS A 127 -11.95 7.89 21.51
C LYS A 127 -11.39 6.84 20.56
N ALA A 128 -12.10 6.54 19.47
CA ALA A 128 -11.82 5.38 18.61
C ALA A 128 -11.57 5.74 17.14
N ILE A 129 -11.49 7.04 16.83
CA ILE A 129 -11.47 7.64 15.49
C ILE A 129 -12.80 7.44 14.77
N PHE A 130 -13.22 6.19 14.57
CA PHE A 130 -14.54 5.83 14.06
C PHE A 130 -15.21 4.79 14.94
N ARG A 131 -16.53 4.74 14.85
CA ARG A 131 -17.33 3.67 15.41
C ARG A 131 -18.28 3.15 14.34
N THR A 132 -18.32 1.84 14.20
CA THR A 132 -19.16 1.14 13.24
C THR A 132 -20.12 0.22 13.96
N TRP A 133 -21.36 0.17 13.50
CA TRP A 133 -22.36 -0.83 13.86
C TRP A 133 -22.59 -1.70 12.65
N VAL A 134 -22.70 -3.01 12.86
CA VAL A 134 -22.89 -3.99 11.79
C VAL A 134 -23.93 -5.00 12.24
N SER A 135 -24.90 -5.28 11.38
CA SER A 135 -25.90 -6.33 11.59
C SER A 135 -26.10 -7.14 10.31
N GLU A 136 -26.21 -8.47 10.44
CA GLU A 136 -26.67 -9.33 9.35
C GLU A 136 -28.09 -8.92 8.95
N PHE A 137 -28.34 -8.77 7.66
CA PHE A 137 -29.63 -8.37 7.10
C PHE A 137 -30.52 -9.61 6.95
N LYS A 138 -31.55 -9.70 7.79
CA LYS A 138 -32.54 -10.80 7.79
C LYS A 138 -33.94 -10.33 7.35
N GLY A 139 -34.00 -9.28 6.53
CA GLY A 139 -35.24 -8.68 6.02
C GLY A 139 -35.73 -7.45 6.80
N SER A 140 -35.23 -7.19 8.01
CA SER A 140 -35.54 -5.98 8.78
C SER A 140 -34.40 -5.62 9.75
N PRO A 141 -34.10 -4.32 10.00
CA PRO A 141 -34.66 -3.16 9.28
C PRO A 141 -34.20 -3.14 7.82
N SER A 142 -34.93 -2.45 6.93
CA SER A 142 -34.48 -2.23 5.56
C SER A 142 -33.39 -1.15 5.52
N PHE A 143 -32.60 -1.13 4.44
CA PHE A 143 -31.65 -0.03 4.21
C PHE A 143 -32.34 1.34 4.20
N ASP A 144 -33.54 1.43 3.60
CA ASP A 144 -34.25 2.70 3.47
C ASP A 144 -34.71 3.23 4.84
N THR A 145 -35.15 2.35 5.75
CA THR A 145 -35.44 2.72 7.15
C THR A 145 -34.19 3.16 7.90
N LEU A 146 -33.07 2.43 7.72
CA LEU A 146 -31.78 2.80 8.33
C LEU A 146 -31.34 4.19 7.87
N ARG A 147 -31.39 4.43 6.56
CA ARG A 147 -31.08 5.70 5.92
C ARG A 147 -31.94 6.84 6.45
N GLU A 148 -33.26 6.68 6.44
CA GLU A 148 -34.19 7.71 6.88
C GLU A 148 -33.95 8.09 8.35
N LYS A 149 -33.80 7.09 9.23
CA LYS A 149 -33.52 7.34 10.65
C LYS A 149 -32.15 7.95 10.90
N ALA A 150 -31.15 7.56 10.10
CA ALA A 150 -29.83 8.16 10.19
C ALA A 150 -29.86 9.64 9.74
N LEU A 151 -30.59 9.96 8.67
CA LEU A 151 -30.80 11.35 8.21
C LEU A 151 -31.55 12.20 9.24
N GLU A 152 -32.62 11.67 9.86
CA GLU A 152 -33.37 12.36 10.94
C GLU A 152 -32.50 12.69 12.16
N SER A 153 -31.37 12.00 12.32
CA SER A 153 -30.44 12.16 13.45
C SER A 153 -29.31 13.16 13.21
N LEU A 154 -29.13 13.60 11.96
CA LEU A 154 -28.14 14.62 11.61
C LEU A 154 -28.42 15.92 12.36
N GLY A 155 -27.36 16.56 12.86
CA GLY A 155 -27.45 17.78 13.66
C GLY A 155 -27.91 17.59 15.12
N LYS A 156 -28.40 16.40 15.52
CA LYS A 156 -28.78 16.10 16.92
C LYS A 156 -27.62 15.63 17.81
N GLY A 157 -26.44 15.43 17.21
CA GLY A 157 -25.21 15.03 17.89
C GLY A 157 -24.95 13.52 17.90
N ARG A 158 -23.68 13.17 18.16
CA ARG A 158 -23.15 11.79 18.00
C ARG A 158 -23.75 10.77 18.97
N GLU A 159 -24.18 11.20 20.15
CA GLU A 159 -24.82 10.30 21.13
C GLU A 159 -26.17 9.81 20.64
N GLU A 160 -26.97 10.68 20.02
CA GLU A 160 -28.27 10.33 19.47
C GLU A 160 -28.14 9.40 18.27
N MET A 161 -27.19 9.69 17.36
CA MET A 161 -26.82 8.78 16.27
C MET A 161 -26.41 7.39 16.80
N SER A 162 -25.58 7.36 17.84
CA SER A 162 -25.14 6.11 18.47
C SER A 162 -26.31 5.31 19.05
N LYS A 163 -27.33 5.96 19.62
CA LYS A 163 -28.54 5.29 20.10
C LYS A 163 -29.36 4.71 18.96
N ILE A 164 -29.55 5.47 17.87
CA ILE A 164 -30.30 5.03 16.69
C ILE A 164 -29.65 3.81 16.06
N PHE A 165 -28.33 3.84 15.82
CA PHE A 165 -27.62 2.67 15.30
C PHE A 165 -27.65 1.49 16.26
N THR A 166 -27.52 1.74 17.57
CA THR A 166 -27.63 0.67 18.57
C THR A 166 -29.02 0.02 18.56
N SER A 167 -30.08 0.81 18.36
CA SER A 167 -31.46 0.31 18.28
C SER A 167 -31.75 -0.46 17.00
N LEU A 168 -31.17 -0.06 15.87
CA LEU A 168 -31.47 -0.64 14.55
C LEU A 168 -30.54 -1.80 14.18
N LEU A 169 -29.26 -1.71 14.56
CA LEU A 169 -28.20 -2.66 14.17
C LEU A 169 -27.65 -3.45 15.37
N GLY A 170 -28.17 -3.20 16.58
CA GLY A 170 -27.80 -3.92 17.79
C GLY A 170 -26.61 -3.32 18.56
N ASN A 171 -26.24 -3.99 19.64
CA ASN A 171 -25.27 -3.48 20.62
C ASN A 171 -23.81 -3.66 20.21
N GLN A 172 -23.53 -4.49 19.21
CA GLN A 172 -22.17 -4.78 18.80
C GLN A 172 -21.58 -3.61 18.03
N ARG A 173 -20.41 -3.14 18.49
CA ARG A 173 -19.72 -1.96 17.96
C ARG A 173 -18.31 -2.35 17.62
N PHE A 174 -17.84 -1.84 16.50
CA PHE A 174 -16.49 -2.04 15.99
C PHE A 174 -15.79 -0.70 15.82
N THR A 175 -14.47 -0.76 15.79
CA THR A 175 -13.58 0.39 15.67
C THR A 175 -12.47 0.09 14.68
N ILE A 176 -11.57 1.04 14.50
CA ILE A 176 -10.33 0.81 13.74
C ILE A 176 -9.47 -0.31 14.34
N GLN A 177 -9.62 -0.64 15.63
CA GLN A 177 -8.90 -1.76 16.26
C GLN A 177 -9.42 -3.13 15.84
N ASP A 178 -10.62 -3.18 15.24
CA ASP A 178 -11.25 -4.38 14.74
C ASP A 178 -11.01 -4.58 13.23
N THR A 179 -10.30 -3.65 12.57
CA THR A 179 -9.82 -3.86 11.20
C THR A 179 -8.61 -4.78 11.19
N PHE A 180 -8.37 -5.43 10.04
CA PHE A 180 -7.17 -6.25 9.83
C PHE A 180 -5.89 -5.45 10.05
N LYS A 181 -4.93 -6.10 10.71
CA LYS A 181 -3.72 -5.44 11.23
C LYS A 181 -2.85 -4.89 10.10
N GLU A 182 -2.73 -5.67 9.03
CA GLU A 182 -1.93 -5.39 7.83
C GLU A 182 -2.42 -4.12 7.14
N GLU A 183 -3.74 -3.91 7.10
CA GLU A 183 -4.34 -2.77 6.44
C GLU A 183 -4.59 -1.57 7.36
N ARG A 184 -4.59 -1.79 8.68
CA ARG A 184 -4.84 -0.73 9.68
C ARG A 184 -3.84 0.43 9.56
N GLN A 185 -2.57 0.12 9.31
CA GLN A 185 -1.54 1.14 9.13
C GLN A 185 -1.81 2.00 7.90
N ALA A 186 -2.29 1.40 6.81
CA ALA A 186 -2.66 2.14 5.61
C ALA A 186 -3.86 3.07 5.87
N ILE A 187 -4.89 2.58 6.57
CA ILE A 187 -6.05 3.40 6.98
C ILE A 187 -5.60 4.59 7.83
N LEU A 188 -4.79 4.35 8.87
CA LEU A 188 -4.30 5.43 9.75
C LEU A 188 -3.46 6.46 9.01
N ARG A 189 -2.60 6.02 8.07
CA ARG A 189 -1.82 6.94 7.22
C ARG A 189 -2.72 7.80 6.35
N LYS A 190 -3.77 7.24 5.76
CA LYS A 190 -4.73 8.01 4.94
C LYS A 190 -5.48 9.06 5.77
N LEU A 191 -5.75 8.79 7.04
CA LEU A 191 -6.45 9.75 7.91
C LEU A 191 -5.65 11.00 8.20
N ILE A 192 -4.34 10.87 8.40
CA ILE A 192 -3.45 12.00 8.72
C ILE A 192 -2.86 12.65 7.48
N GLN A 193 -3.20 12.16 6.28
CA GLN A 193 -2.52 12.57 5.06
C GLN A 193 -2.80 14.03 4.73
N LYS A 194 -4.04 14.50 4.96
CA LYS A 194 -4.43 15.90 4.74
C LYS A 194 -3.62 16.84 5.65
N GLU A 195 -3.57 16.55 6.94
CA GLU A 195 -2.82 17.32 7.92
C GLU A 195 -1.32 17.29 7.60
N PHE A 196 -0.79 16.13 7.18
CA PHE A 196 0.60 16.00 6.77
C PHE A 196 0.93 16.87 5.55
N ASP A 197 0.04 16.93 4.56
CA ASP A 197 0.21 17.75 3.36
C ASP A 197 0.16 19.25 3.69
N GLU A 198 -0.76 19.67 4.58
CA GLU A 198 -0.83 21.04 5.10
C GLU A 198 0.44 21.42 5.90
N HIS A 199 0.94 20.52 6.76
CA HIS A 199 2.17 20.75 7.50
C HIS A 199 3.40 20.86 6.60
N CYS A 200 3.49 20.07 5.53
CA CYS A 200 4.57 20.20 4.54
C CYS A 200 4.66 21.62 3.97
N GLN A 201 3.51 22.28 3.74
CA GLN A 201 3.49 23.66 3.25
C GLN A 201 3.98 24.65 4.30
N ILE A 202 3.60 24.47 5.57
CA ILE A 202 4.07 25.32 6.67
C ILE A 202 5.60 25.23 6.83
N TYR A 203 6.16 24.01 6.77
CA TYR A 203 7.60 23.81 6.80
C TYR A 203 8.30 24.43 5.59
N ALA A 204 7.70 24.32 4.39
CA ALA A 204 8.22 24.93 3.18
C ALA A 204 8.30 26.45 3.30
N ASP A 205 7.23 27.08 3.78
CA ASP A 205 7.17 28.53 3.98
C ASP A 205 8.22 29.01 5.00
N LEU A 206 8.41 28.27 6.10
CA LEU A 206 9.43 28.58 7.10
C LEU A 206 10.84 28.48 6.50
N PHE A 207 11.12 27.39 5.78
CA PHE A 207 12.41 27.18 5.14
C PHE A 207 12.71 28.25 4.08
N ASP A 208 11.76 28.52 3.18
CA ASP A 208 11.95 29.49 2.10
C ASP A 208 12.16 30.91 2.64
N ARG A 209 11.46 31.31 3.71
CA ARG A 209 11.66 32.61 4.37
C ARG A 209 13.00 32.74 5.07
N THR A 210 13.57 31.63 5.54
CA THR A 210 14.82 31.62 6.32
C THR A 210 16.05 31.26 5.49
N LYS A 211 15.89 30.97 4.19
CA LYS A 211 16.97 30.51 3.32
C LYS A 211 18.22 31.40 3.32
N GLN A 212 18.06 32.72 3.18
CA GLN A 212 19.22 33.63 3.21
C GLN A 212 19.98 33.60 4.55
N VAL A 213 19.26 33.36 5.65
CA VAL A 213 19.86 33.24 6.98
C VAL A 213 20.60 31.91 7.10
N VAL A 214 20.00 30.82 6.64
CA VAL A 214 20.65 29.48 6.56
C VAL A 214 21.95 29.53 5.75
N GLU A 215 21.94 30.23 4.61
CA GLU A 215 23.12 30.45 3.78
C GLU A 215 24.19 31.29 4.51
N ALA A 216 23.78 32.25 5.34
CA ALA A 216 24.71 33.00 6.19
C ALA A 216 25.32 32.13 7.30
N PHE A 217 24.52 31.33 8.00
CA PHE A 217 25.02 30.37 9.01
C PHE A 217 26.08 29.44 8.40
N SER A 218 25.80 28.89 7.22
CA SER A 218 26.71 27.98 6.52
C SER A 218 28.02 28.66 6.11
N ARG A 219 27.96 29.92 5.63
CA ARG A 219 29.16 30.71 5.27
C ARG A 219 30.05 31.01 6.47
N GLU A 220 29.46 31.26 7.63
CA GLU A 220 30.20 31.54 8.88
C GLU A 220 30.63 30.25 9.60
N GLY A 221 30.34 29.06 9.05
CA GLY A 221 30.65 27.77 9.68
C GLY A 221 29.87 27.52 10.97
N LEU A 222 28.71 28.14 11.13
CA LEU A 222 27.83 28.01 12.30
C LEU A 222 26.77 26.93 12.07
N GLU A 223 26.39 26.23 13.15
CA GLU A 223 25.33 25.23 13.09
C GLU A 223 23.95 25.87 12.90
N ILE A 224 23.19 25.33 11.94
CA ILE A 224 21.81 25.75 11.69
C ILE A 224 20.92 25.29 12.88
N PRO A 225 20.07 26.19 13.43
CA PRO A 225 19.14 25.83 14.50
C PRO A 225 18.27 24.63 14.16
N TYR A 226 18.01 23.78 15.15
CA TYR A 226 17.33 22.49 14.96
C TYR A 226 15.99 22.63 14.24
N GLU A 227 15.16 23.59 14.64
CA GLU A 227 13.81 23.80 14.10
C GLU A 227 13.86 24.18 12.61
N ILE A 228 14.84 24.99 12.20
CA ILE A 228 15.05 25.38 10.80
C ILE A 228 15.60 24.22 9.98
N ARG A 229 16.52 23.44 10.56
CA ARG A 229 17.03 22.22 9.92
C ARG A 229 15.91 21.21 9.66
N VAL A 230 15.02 20.98 10.62
CA VAL A 230 13.86 20.09 10.44
C VAL A 230 12.96 20.62 9.32
N ALA A 231 12.68 21.92 9.28
CA ALA A 231 11.89 22.52 8.21
C ALA A 231 12.53 22.31 6.83
N ALA A 232 13.86 22.46 6.72
CA ALA A 232 14.61 22.19 5.50
C ALA A 232 14.53 20.71 5.09
N GLU A 233 14.81 19.79 6.02
CA GLU A 233 14.79 18.34 5.77
C GLU A 233 13.42 17.87 5.29
N VAL A 234 12.34 18.28 5.95
CA VAL A 234 10.96 17.95 5.55
C VAL A 234 10.63 18.53 4.18
N THR A 235 10.98 19.80 3.95
CA THR A 235 10.67 20.51 2.69
C THR A 235 11.40 19.89 1.51
N LEU A 236 12.71 19.67 1.62
CA LEU A 236 13.52 19.09 0.56
C LEU A 236 13.14 17.64 0.29
N SER A 237 12.83 16.85 1.34
CA SER A 237 12.33 15.48 1.16
C SER A 237 11.02 15.45 0.38
N ASN A 238 10.09 16.36 0.68
CA ASN A 238 8.82 16.46 -0.04
C ASN A 238 9.00 16.94 -1.49
N ARG A 239 9.83 17.97 -1.72
CA ARG A 239 10.17 18.46 -3.06
C ARG A 239 10.83 17.36 -3.90
N LEU A 240 11.79 16.63 -3.34
CA LEU A 240 12.44 15.49 -3.98
C LEU A 240 11.43 14.42 -4.38
N PHE A 241 10.50 14.08 -3.48
CA PHE A 241 9.44 13.12 -3.76
C PHE A 241 8.52 13.60 -4.90
N GLN A 242 8.14 14.88 -4.92
CA GLN A 242 7.34 15.47 -6.01
C GLN A 242 8.08 15.42 -7.35
N GLU A 243 9.35 15.81 -7.36
CA GLU A 243 10.21 15.78 -8.55
C GLU A 243 10.38 14.35 -9.11
N ILE A 244 10.53 13.35 -8.25
CA ILE A 244 10.60 11.94 -8.67
C ILE A 244 9.24 11.45 -9.20
N ASN A 245 8.12 11.93 -8.66
CA ASN A 245 6.79 11.66 -9.25
C ASN A 245 6.62 12.32 -10.63
N GLU A 246 7.17 13.51 -10.85
CA GLU A 246 7.19 14.14 -12.17
C GLU A 246 8.10 13.38 -13.14
N LEU A 247 9.25 12.87 -12.67
CA LEU A 247 10.14 12.00 -13.45
C LEU A 247 9.41 10.74 -13.95
N LYS A 248 8.48 10.22 -13.14
CA LYS A 248 7.61 9.12 -13.56
C LYS A 248 6.69 9.50 -14.72
N LYS A 249 6.12 10.71 -14.70
CA LYS A 249 5.15 11.18 -15.72
C LYS A 249 5.86 11.54 -17.02
N ASP A 250 6.98 12.26 -16.92
CA ASP A 250 7.78 12.72 -18.05
C ASP A 250 9.26 12.65 -17.69
N PHE A 251 9.89 11.55 -18.10
CA PHE A 251 11.28 11.24 -17.77
C PHE A 251 12.26 12.27 -18.36
N LYS A 252 12.08 12.61 -19.65
CA LYS A 252 13.01 13.46 -20.39
C LYS A 252 12.95 14.91 -19.88
N LYS A 253 11.76 15.48 -19.79
CA LYS A 253 11.57 16.87 -19.34
C LYS A 253 12.06 17.07 -17.91
N THR A 254 11.76 16.12 -17.02
CA THR A 254 12.15 16.24 -15.61
C THR A 254 13.65 16.09 -15.42
N LYS A 255 14.31 15.19 -16.18
CA LYS A 255 15.76 15.08 -16.23
C LYS A 255 16.41 16.40 -16.69
N GLU A 256 15.94 16.98 -17.78
CA GLU A 256 16.49 18.24 -18.33
C GLU A 256 16.32 19.43 -17.37
N ARG A 257 15.25 19.45 -16.56
CA ARG A 257 15.05 20.47 -15.52
C ARG A 257 16.11 20.44 -14.41
N GLY A 258 16.75 19.29 -14.16
CA GLY A 258 17.83 19.13 -13.17
C GLY A 258 17.43 19.52 -11.73
N ALA A 259 16.14 19.49 -11.39
CA ALA A 259 15.66 19.89 -10.07
C ALA A 259 15.99 18.86 -8.99
N ILE A 260 15.96 17.56 -9.32
CA ILE A 260 16.38 16.48 -8.40
C ILE A 260 17.84 16.65 -7.99
N ASP A 261 18.72 16.92 -8.96
CA ASP A 261 20.14 17.17 -8.71
C ASP A 261 20.35 18.34 -7.76
N ARG A 262 19.70 19.49 -8.02
CA ARG A 262 19.78 20.68 -7.18
C ARG A 262 19.32 20.44 -5.74
N ILE A 263 18.22 19.69 -5.55
CA ILE A 263 17.70 19.37 -4.21
C ILE A 263 18.71 18.50 -3.43
N ILE A 264 19.31 17.52 -4.09
CA ILE A 264 20.29 16.62 -3.46
C ILE A 264 21.59 17.36 -3.16
N GLU A 265 22.03 18.25 -4.05
CA GLU A 265 23.20 19.10 -3.84
C GLU A 265 22.96 20.06 -2.67
N GLU A 266 21.83 20.77 -2.62
CA GLU A 266 21.46 21.65 -1.50
C GLU A 266 21.40 20.89 -0.17
N ALA A 267 20.87 19.66 -0.17
CA ALA A 267 20.85 18.83 1.02
C ALA A 267 22.26 18.40 1.46
N ARG A 268 23.15 18.07 0.52
CA ARG A 268 24.54 17.69 0.82
C ARG A 268 25.37 18.87 1.33
N GLU A 269 25.20 20.05 0.73
CA GLU A 269 25.90 21.29 1.10
C GLU A 269 25.60 21.70 2.54
N HIS A 270 24.36 21.53 3.00
CA HIS A 270 23.92 21.92 4.33
C HIS A 270 23.77 20.75 5.32
N HIS A 271 24.21 19.55 4.93
CA HIS A 271 24.13 18.33 5.75
C HIS A 271 22.72 17.97 6.24
N TYR A 272 21.71 18.16 5.39
CA TYR A 272 20.33 17.79 5.65
C TYR A 272 20.09 16.29 5.41
N HIS A 273 19.37 15.65 6.33
CA HIS A 273 18.94 14.26 6.19
C HIS A 273 17.63 14.18 5.40
N LEU A 274 17.72 13.75 4.15
CA LEU A 274 16.55 13.54 3.31
C LEU A 274 15.86 12.22 3.65
N ASN A 275 14.55 12.26 3.87
CA ASN A 275 13.73 11.06 3.91
C ASN A 275 13.46 10.56 2.48
N THR A 276 14.16 9.49 2.11
CA THR A 276 14.14 8.92 0.75
C THR A 276 13.16 7.76 0.58
N GLU A 277 12.45 7.31 1.63
CA GLU A 277 11.63 6.09 1.58
C GLU A 277 10.55 6.14 0.49
N LYS A 278 9.77 7.23 0.45
CA LYS A 278 8.70 7.39 -0.55
C LYS A 278 9.27 7.52 -1.97
N SER A 279 10.39 8.23 -2.10
CA SER A 279 11.11 8.43 -3.36
C SER A 279 11.65 7.11 -3.92
N LEU A 280 12.22 6.26 -3.07
CA LEU A 280 12.68 4.92 -3.41
C LEU A 280 11.56 4.04 -3.96
N LEU A 281 10.38 4.06 -3.34
CA LEU A 281 9.22 3.29 -3.83
C LEU A 281 8.81 3.72 -5.25
N VAL A 282 8.85 5.02 -5.55
CA VAL A 282 8.53 5.54 -6.88
C VAL A 282 9.62 5.17 -7.88
N LEU A 283 10.90 5.30 -7.54
CA LEU A 283 12.03 4.91 -8.41
C LEU A 283 11.97 3.43 -8.80
N ASN A 284 11.74 2.54 -7.82
CA ASN A 284 11.55 1.10 -8.08
C ASN A 284 10.37 0.86 -9.05
N LYS A 285 9.25 1.60 -8.86
CA LYS A 285 8.09 1.52 -9.75
C LYS A 285 8.42 2.00 -11.17
N ILE A 286 9.16 3.10 -11.34
CA ILE A 286 9.61 3.61 -12.65
C ILE A 286 10.46 2.54 -13.35
N LEU A 287 11.47 1.99 -12.66
CA LEU A 287 12.34 0.97 -13.24
C LEU A 287 11.54 -0.25 -13.69
N ARG A 288 10.66 -0.78 -12.83
CA ARG A 288 9.78 -1.91 -13.19
C ARG A 288 8.90 -1.59 -14.40
N GLU A 289 8.26 -0.43 -14.43
CA GLU A 289 7.38 -0.05 -15.55
C GLU A 289 8.17 0.04 -16.87
N LYS A 290 9.36 0.67 -16.85
CA LYS A 290 10.23 0.75 -18.04
C LYS A 290 10.71 -0.64 -18.50
N MET A 291 11.13 -1.51 -17.57
CA MET A 291 11.54 -2.89 -17.91
C MET A 291 10.38 -3.70 -18.51
N ASN A 292 9.15 -3.55 -18.00
CA ASN A 292 7.97 -4.20 -18.57
C ASN A 292 7.65 -3.70 -19.98
N VAL A 293 7.80 -2.39 -20.24
CA VAL A 293 7.63 -1.82 -21.58
C VAL A 293 8.67 -2.40 -22.53
N LEU A 294 9.94 -2.48 -22.10
CA LEU A 294 11.02 -3.09 -22.87
C LEU A 294 10.72 -4.55 -23.21
N GLN A 295 10.25 -5.35 -22.24
CA GLN A 295 9.89 -6.76 -22.46
C GLN A 295 8.75 -6.92 -23.48
N LYS A 296 7.74 -6.05 -23.43
CA LYS A 296 6.58 -6.11 -24.34
C LYS A 296 6.88 -5.63 -25.76
N SER A 297 7.95 -4.85 -25.94
CA SER A 297 8.33 -4.35 -27.26
C SER A 297 8.78 -5.52 -28.15
N LYS A 298 8.06 -5.77 -29.25
CA LYS A 298 8.40 -6.82 -30.21
C LYS A 298 9.65 -6.45 -31.01
N SER A 299 10.34 -7.45 -31.57
CA SER A 299 11.54 -7.29 -32.41
C SER A 299 11.39 -6.38 -33.65
N SER A 300 10.18 -5.95 -33.99
CA SER A 300 9.89 -5.10 -35.15
C SER A 300 10.03 -3.58 -34.90
N ASP A 301 10.20 -3.12 -33.65
CA ASP A 301 10.37 -1.70 -33.30
C ASP A 301 11.76 -1.41 -32.71
N LEU A 302 12.79 -1.49 -33.57
CA LEU A 302 14.18 -1.26 -33.17
C LEU A 302 14.45 0.16 -32.62
N PRO A 303 13.94 1.26 -33.22
CA PRO A 303 14.19 2.60 -32.71
C PRO A 303 13.62 2.82 -31.30
N GLY A 304 12.38 2.38 -31.05
CA GLY A 304 11.74 2.50 -29.73
C GLY A 304 12.45 1.69 -28.65
N GLN A 305 12.99 0.51 -29.01
CA GLN A 305 13.79 -0.31 -28.09
C GLN A 305 15.11 0.35 -27.69
N VAL A 306 15.81 0.98 -28.64
CA VAL A 306 17.07 1.67 -28.35
C VAL A 306 16.83 2.83 -27.39
N GLU A 307 15.79 3.63 -27.63
CA GLU A 307 15.41 4.74 -26.74
C GLU A 307 15.08 4.23 -25.32
N GLN A 308 14.27 3.18 -25.21
CA GLN A 308 13.92 2.57 -23.91
C GLN A 308 15.14 2.05 -23.14
N ILE A 309 16.06 1.37 -23.83
CA ILE A 309 17.29 0.87 -23.21
C ILE A 309 18.15 2.03 -22.68
N GLU A 310 18.32 3.09 -23.47
CA GLU A 310 19.09 4.26 -23.05
C GLU A 310 18.42 5.03 -21.90
N GLU A 311 17.10 5.10 -21.86
CA GLU A 311 16.37 5.66 -20.71
C GLU A 311 16.58 4.85 -19.43
N ILE A 312 16.53 3.51 -19.51
CA ILE A 312 16.75 2.65 -18.34
C ILE A 312 18.20 2.80 -17.85
N LYS A 313 19.17 2.78 -18.76
CA LYS A 313 20.60 3.01 -18.43
C LYS A 313 20.78 4.37 -17.76
N THR A 314 20.18 5.42 -18.32
CA THR A 314 20.19 6.77 -17.75
C THR A 314 19.58 6.78 -16.35
N LEU A 315 18.44 6.11 -16.14
CA LEU A 315 17.80 6.03 -14.83
C LEU A 315 18.72 5.38 -13.80
N LEU A 316 19.37 4.25 -14.14
CA LEU A 316 20.31 3.56 -13.25
C LEU A 316 21.50 4.47 -12.88
N ASP A 317 22.02 5.22 -13.85
CA ASP A 317 23.13 6.16 -13.61
C ASP A 317 22.71 7.33 -12.72
N LEU A 318 21.50 7.88 -12.91
CA LEU A 318 20.95 8.93 -12.07
C LEU A 318 20.71 8.45 -10.63
N VAL A 319 20.08 7.28 -10.46
CA VAL A 319 19.84 6.67 -9.15
C VAL A 319 21.15 6.47 -8.38
N LYS A 320 22.20 6.01 -9.07
CA LYS A 320 23.54 5.88 -8.48
C LYS A 320 24.16 7.23 -8.12
N LYS A 321 24.05 8.24 -8.99
CA LYS A 321 24.53 9.62 -8.72
C LYS A 321 23.87 10.21 -7.46
N TRP A 322 22.59 9.93 -7.30
CA TRP A 322 21.77 10.40 -6.19
C TRP A 322 21.93 9.59 -4.91
N ASP A 323 22.76 8.54 -4.92
CA ASP A 323 23.02 7.65 -3.77
C ASP A 323 21.76 6.93 -3.25
N PHE A 324 20.85 6.56 -4.16
CA PHE A 324 19.70 5.74 -3.82
C PHE A 324 20.00 4.25 -4.04
N GLU A 325 19.72 3.44 -3.02
CA GLU A 325 19.76 1.99 -3.12
C GLU A 325 18.40 1.45 -3.57
N ILE A 326 18.26 1.17 -4.87
CA ILE A 326 17.05 0.55 -5.43
C ILE A 326 17.19 -0.98 -5.50
N SER A 327 16.07 -1.70 -5.40
CA SER A 327 16.07 -3.15 -5.60
C SER A 327 16.14 -3.45 -7.10
N LEU A 328 17.13 -4.25 -7.49
CA LEU A 328 17.31 -4.67 -8.88
C LEU A 328 16.67 -6.03 -9.16
N GLU A 329 16.15 -6.76 -8.17
CA GLU A 329 15.70 -8.15 -8.31
C GLU A 329 14.62 -8.31 -9.39
N GLU A 330 13.56 -7.50 -9.36
CA GLU A 330 12.49 -7.54 -10.37
C GLU A 330 13.03 -7.18 -11.77
N ALA A 331 13.91 -6.18 -11.85
CA ALA A 331 14.51 -5.76 -13.12
C ALA A 331 15.45 -6.84 -13.68
N GLN A 332 16.22 -7.50 -12.83
CA GLN A 332 17.08 -8.62 -13.20
C GLN A 332 16.24 -9.79 -13.72
N ASN A 333 15.17 -10.17 -13.04
CA ASN A 333 14.28 -11.24 -13.51
C ASN A 333 13.69 -10.92 -14.89
N LEU A 334 13.19 -9.70 -15.09
CA LEU A 334 12.68 -9.26 -16.41
C LEU A 334 13.79 -9.26 -17.47
N MET A 335 15.00 -8.82 -17.12
CA MET A 335 16.14 -8.82 -18.02
C MET A 335 16.53 -10.24 -18.44
N GLY A 336 16.54 -11.20 -17.51
CA GLY A 336 16.80 -12.61 -17.80
C GLY A 336 15.84 -13.16 -18.84
N HIS A 337 14.53 -12.91 -18.68
CA HIS A 337 13.53 -13.30 -19.68
C HIS A 337 13.76 -12.65 -21.05
N ILE A 338 14.12 -11.36 -21.09
CA ILE A 338 14.43 -10.66 -22.35
C ILE A 338 15.64 -11.30 -23.04
N LEU A 339 16.70 -11.61 -22.29
CA LEU A 339 17.90 -12.25 -22.81
C LEU A 339 17.58 -13.65 -23.37
N ASP A 340 16.81 -14.46 -22.63
CA ASP A 340 16.42 -15.81 -23.02
C ASP A 340 15.55 -15.82 -24.29
N GLU A 341 14.55 -14.94 -24.39
CA GLU A 341 13.71 -14.80 -25.59
C GLU A 341 14.55 -14.40 -26.81
N ARG A 342 15.54 -13.51 -26.62
CA ARG A 342 16.43 -13.07 -27.71
C ARG A 342 17.37 -14.17 -28.16
N VAL A 343 17.96 -14.93 -27.23
CA VAL A 343 18.77 -16.11 -27.58
C VAL A 343 17.92 -17.14 -28.32
N GLY A 344 16.74 -17.49 -27.82
CA GLY A 344 15.85 -18.45 -28.47
C GLY A 344 15.40 -18.01 -29.88
N SER A 345 15.20 -16.70 -30.08
CA SER A 345 14.89 -16.15 -31.41
C SER A 345 16.07 -16.24 -32.38
N LEU A 346 17.29 -16.02 -31.89
CA LEU A 346 18.51 -16.17 -32.69
C LEU A 346 18.78 -17.62 -33.06
N GLU A 347 18.60 -18.55 -32.11
CA GLU A 347 18.72 -19.98 -32.36
C GLU A 347 17.74 -20.43 -33.44
N LYS A 348 16.46 -20.02 -33.40
CA LYS A 348 15.48 -20.32 -34.47
C LYS A 348 15.89 -19.72 -35.82
N GLY A 349 16.37 -18.48 -35.85
CA GLY A 349 16.85 -17.82 -37.08
C GLY A 349 18.06 -18.49 -37.73
N TRP A 350 18.89 -19.19 -36.95
CA TRP A 350 19.99 -20.03 -37.48
C TRP A 350 19.47 -21.23 -38.28
N TRP A 351 18.28 -21.72 -37.99
CA TRP A 351 17.68 -22.87 -38.67
C TRP A 351 16.77 -22.48 -39.84
N GLU A 352 16.17 -21.27 -39.82
CA GLU A 352 15.08 -20.91 -40.76
C GLU A 352 15.48 -19.96 -41.91
N ASP A 353 16.42 -19.01 -41.77
CA ASP A 353 16.65 -18.01 -42.85
C ASP A 353 18.10 -17.48 -43.07
N GLY A 354 19.11 -17.97 -42.34
CA GLY A 354 20.53 -17.66 -42.63
C GLY A 354 20.97 -16.19 -42.49
N ALA A 355 20.06 -15.24 -42.29
CA ALA A 355 20.33 -13.83 -41.98
C ALA A 355 20.25 -13.63 -40.47
N THR A 356 21.40 -13.60 -39.81
CA THR A 356 21.53 -13.33 -38.38
C THR A 356 21.55 -11.83 -38.12
N GLN A 357 20.54 -11.31 -37.43
CA GLN A 357 20.70 -10.00 -36.81
C GLN A 357 21.61 -10.15 -35.58
N PRO A 358 22.68 -9.36 -35.45
CA PRO A 358 23.58 -9.45 -34.30
C PRO A 358 22.84 -9.12 -33.00
N PHE A 359 23.26 -9.74 -31.90
CA PHE A 359 22.69 -9.45 -30.59
C PHE A 359 22.90 -7.96 -30.25
N PRO A 360 21.86 -7.18 -29.89
CA PRO A 360 21.96 -5.73 -29.75
C PRO A 360 22.98 -5.34 -28.67
N SER A 361 24.02 -4.60 -29.04
CA SER A 361 25.06 -4.14 -28.11
C SER A 361 24.50 -3.34 -26.93
N ASN A 362 23.48 -2.52 -27.17
CA ASN A 362 22.84 -1.72 -26.12
C ASN A 362 22.18 -2.61 -25.04
N LEU A 363 21.60 -3.73 -25.44
CA LEU A 363 20.99 -4.69 -24.52
C LEU A 363 22.05 -5.39 -23.66
N ILE A 364 23.23 -5.68 -24.23
CA ILE A 364 24.39 -6.20 -23.48
C ILE A 364 24.84 -5.19 -22.43
N THR A 365 25.00 -3.91 -22.81
CA THR A 365 25.42 -2.87 -21.85
C THR A 365 24.41 -2.66 -20.72
N LEU A 366 23.11 -2.82 -21.00
CA LEU A 366 22.09 -2.78 -19.96
C LEU A 366 22.17 -4.01 -19.04
N ALA A 367 22.43 -5.21 -19.59
CA ALA A 367 22.61 -6.42 -18.81
C ALA A 367 23.82 -6.31 -17.86
N GLU A 368 24.94 -5.77 -18.34
CA GLU A 368 26.12 -5.49 -17.53
C GLU A 368 25.80 -4.55 -16.37
N LYS A 369 25.07 -3.45 -16.63
CA LYS A 369 24.65 -2.50 -15.57
C LYS A 369 23.72 -3.15 -14.53
N LEU A 370 22.95 -4.15 -14.92
CA LEU A 370 22.10 -4.94 -14.03
C LEU A 370 22.87 -6.09 -13.33
N GLY A 371 24.17 -6.24 -13.57
CA GLY A 371 25.03 -7.22 -12.91
C GLY A 371 25.08 -8.60 -13.56
N PHE A 372 24.64 -8.74 -14.81
CA PHE A 372 24.73 -10.01 -15.54
C PHE A 372 26.15 -10.28 -16.03
N ASN A 373 26.57 -11.55 -16.01
CA ASN A 373 27.74 -11.99 -16.76
C ASN A 373 27.38 -12.07 -18.26
N VAL A 374 27.95 -11.17 -19.06
CA VAL A 374 27.63 -11.05 -20.48
C VAL A 374 28.66 -11.67 -21.44
N GLU A 375 29.68 -12.36 -20.93
CA GLU A 375 30.72 -12.97 -21.77
C GLU A 375 30.11 -13.89 -22.84
N ARG A 376 29.04 -14.61 -22.50
CA ARG A 376 28.30 -15.47 -23.43
C ARG A 376 27.64 -14.68 -24.56
N PHE A 377 27.06 -13.51 -24.28
CA PHE A 377 26.33 -12.71 -25.27
C PHE A 377 27.29 -11.89 -26.14
N SER A 378 28.39 -11.38 -25.57
CA SER A 378 29.42 -10.63 -26.32
C SER A 378 30.07 -11.45 -27.44
N LYS A 379 30.21 -12.77 -27.24
CA LYS A 379 30.71 -13.72 -28.27
C LYS A 379 29.73 -13.93 -29.43
N ILE A 380 28.43 -13.75 -29.20
CA ILE A 380 27.37 -13.92 -30.21
C ILE A 380 27.23 -12.65 -31.08
N SER A 381 27.67 -11.49 -30.59
CA SER A 381 27.66 -10.20 -31.32
C SER A 381 28.82 -10.02 -32.33
N GLY A 382 29.82 -10.91 -32.34
CA GLY A 382 30.99 -10.81 -33.24
C GLY A 382 30.74 -11.44 -34.62
N PRO A 383 31.38 -10.95 -35.71
CA PRO A 383 31.16 -11.42 -37.08
C PRO A 383 31.65 -12.86 -37.37
N ASN A 384 32.10 -13.60 -36.35
CA ASN A 384 32.65 -14.94 -36.50
C ASN A 384 31.78 -15.96 -35.77
N ILE A 385 30.70 -16.39 -36.42
CA ILE A 385 30.20 -17.75 -36.22
C ILE A 385 30.79 -18.58 -37.37
N PRO A 386 31.69 -19.54 -37.10
CA PRO A 386 32.15 -20.43 -38.15
C PRO A 386 30.95 -21.24 -38.63
N LYS A 387 30.59 -21.07 -39.91
CA LYS A 387 29.68 -21.97 -40.61
C LYS A 387 30.24 -23.39 -40.44
N LYS A 388 29.48 -24.25 -39.76
CA LYS A 388 29.70 -25.69 -39.78
C LYS A 388 28.73 -26.33 -40.75
#